data_AF-A0A4Q3SYQ5-F1
#
_entry.id   AF-A0A4Q3SYQ5-F1
#
_cell.length_a   1.000
_cell.length_b   1.000
_cell.length_c   1.000
_cell.angle_alpha   90.00
_cell.angle_beta   90.00
_cell.angle_gamma   90.00
#
_symmetry.space_group_name_H-M   'P 1'
#
loop_
_entity.id
_entity.type
_entity.pdbx_description
1 polymer ?
#
loop_
_entity_poly.entity_id
_entity_poly.type
_entity_poly.pdbx_seq_one_letter_code
_entity_poly.pdbx_strand_id
1 'polypeptide(L)'
;MENSLDRFYRSLQDDVQTMLNEDLDIGGTPVQAFTRIATDKLADAGETANIIVAYDERNLGRAGQHMINGYAISDNYETIDLFISIHNNGPTLRAP
;
A
#
# COMPACT_ATOMS: atom_id res chain seq x y z
N MET A 1 27.93 8.39 5.62
CA MET A 1 27.21 8.44 4.33
C MET A 1 25.93 7.67 4.53
N GLU A 2 24.80 8.33 4.36
CA GLU A 2 23.50 7.66 4.37
C GLU A 2 23.38 6.79 3.11
N ASN A 3 22.95 5.53 3.25
CA ASN A 3 22.87 4.62 2.11
C ASN A 3 21.69 5.03 1.20
N SER A 4 21.72 4.64 -0.07
CA SER A 4 20.58 4.81 -0.98
C SER A 4 19.28 4.23 -0.45
N LEU A 5 19.34 3.14 0.33
CA LEU A 5 18.16 2.53 0.94
C LEU A 5 17.51 3.46 1.96
N ASP A 6 18.29 4.08 2.84
CA ASP A 6 17.78 4.99 3.87
C ASP A 6 17.14 6.23 3.22
N ARG A 7 17.77 6.76 2.16
CA ARG A 7 17.21 7.88 1.39
C ARG A 7 15.89 7.51 0.72
N PHE A 8 15.82 6.32 0.12
CA PHE A 8 14.58 5.81 -0.47
C PHE A 8 13.48 5.66 0.58
N TYR A 9 13.79 5.07 1.73
CA TYR A 9 12.83 4.89 2.82
C TYR A 9 12.27 6.22 3.31
N ARG A 10 13.12 7.23 3.53
CA ARG A 10 12.67 8.58 3.91
C ARG A 10 11.76 9.21 2.85
N SER A 11 12.19 9.18 1.58
CA SER A 11 11.39 9.71 0.47
C SER A 11 10.02 9.04 0.42
N LEU A 12 9.97 7.72 0.60
CA LEU A 12 8.71 6.98 0.61
C LEU A 12 7.81 7.38 1.78
N GLN A 13 8.36 7.60 2.97
CA GLN A 13 7.60 8.08 4.13
C GLN A 13 7.07 9.50 3.92
N ASP A 14 7.86 10.38 3.32
CA ASP A 14 7.45 11.74 2.98
C ASP A 14 6.32 11.74 1.93
N ASP A 15 6.42 10.86 0.91
CA ASP A 15 5.36 10.67 -0.10
C ASP A 15 4.05 10.20 0.57
N VAL A 16 4.12 9.20 1.47
CA VAL A 16 2.95 8.69 2.21
C VAL A 16 2.31 9.79 3.06
N GLN A 17 3.11 10.57 3.79
CA GLN A 17 2.60 11.65 4.63
C GLN A 17 1.97 12.76 3.79
N THR A 18 2.54 13.08 2.63
CA THR A 18 2.00 14.07 1.70
C THR A 18 0.63 13.64 1.18
N MET A 19 0.52 12.41 0.66
CA MET A 19 -0.75 11.87 0.17
C MET A 19 -1.79 11.74 1.28
N LEU A 20 -1.38 11.29 2.48
CA LEU A 20 -2.28 11.25 3.63
C LEU A 20 -2.84 12.63 3.96
N ASN A 21 -1.99 13.67 3.92
CA ASN A 21 -2.41 15.05 4.19
C ASN A 21 -3.41 15.57 3.15
N GLU A 22 -3.30 15.14 1.89
CA GLU A 22 -4.26 15.46 0.83
C GLU A 22 -5.63 14.79 1.07
N ASP A 23 -5.63 13.57 1.61
CA ASP A 23 -6.83 12.77 1.86
C ASP A 23 -7.38 12.92 3.31
N LEU A 24 -6.82 13.83 4.13
CA LEU A 24 -7.23 14.03 5.53
C LEU A 24 -8.71 14.37 5.65
N ASP A 25 -9.22 15.23 4.77
CA ASP A 25 -10.61 15.74 4.81
C ASP A 25 -11.65 14.66 4.44
N ILE A 26 -11.23 13.57 3.81
CA ILE A 26 -12.10 12.45 3.43
C ILE A 26 -11.86 11.19 4.28
N GLY A 27 -11.04 11.29 5.34
CA GLY A 27 -10.79 10.19 6.27
C GLY A 27 -9.80 9.14 5.74
N GLY A 28 -8.87 9.53 4.87
CA GLY A 28 -7.82 8.65 4.37
C GLY A 28 -6.95 8.08 5.50
N THR A 29 -6.44 6.86 5.32
CA THR A 29 -5.52 6.21 6.29
C THR A 29 -4.11 6.07 5.73
N PRO A 30 -3.06 6.03 6.59
CA PRO A 30 -1.68 5.84 6.12
C PRO A 30 -1.49 4.58 5.27
N VAL A 31 -2.23 3.50 5.58
CA VAL A 31 -2.21 2.25 4.81
C VAL A 31 -2.74 2.46 3.40
N GLN A 32 -3.81 3.25 3.25
CA GLN A 32 -4.40 3.54 1.94
C GLN A 32 -3.45 4.36 1.07
N ALA A 33 -2.85 5.41 1.64
CA ALA A 33 -1.84 6.22 0.97
C ALA A 33 -0.63 5.39 0.53
N PHE A 34 -0.10 4.56 1.45
CA PHE A 34 1.01 3.66 1.15
C PHE A 34 0.67 2.65 0.05
N THR A 35 -0.52 2.04 0.10
CA THR A 35 -0.95 1.07 -0.92
C THR A 35 -0.92 1.71 -2.30
N ARG A 36 -1.51 2.90 -2.44
CA ARG A 36 -1.58 3.62 -3.71
C ARG A 36 -0.20 3.93 -4.27
N ILE A 37 0.68 4.49 -3.43
CA ILE A 37 2.06 4.80 -3.83
C ILE A 37 2.81 3.53 -4.27
N ALA A 38 2.67 2.43 -3.53
CA ALA A 38 3.33 1.18 -3.85
C ALA A 38 2.80 0.59 -5.17
N THR A 39 1.48 0.59 -5.38
CA THR A 39 0.87 0.08 -6.61
C THR A 39 1.22 0.93 -7.82
N ASP A 40 1.29 2.26 -7.68
CA ASP A 40 1.69 3.17 -8.76
C ASP A 40 3.13 2.89 -9.20
N LYS A 41 4.05 2.69 -8.23
CA LYS A 41 5.44 2.31 -8.54
C LYS A 41 5.56 0.96 -9.25
N LEU A 42 4.72 -0.01 -8.89
CA LEU A 42 4.68 -1.32 -9.57
C LEU A 42 4.15 -1.19 -11.01
N ALA A 43 3.14 -0.36 -11.21
CA ALA A 43 2.63 -0.07 -12.54
C ALA A 43 3.68 0.64 -13.42
N ASP A 44 4.37 1.65 -12.88
CA ASP A 44 5.43 2.38 -13.57
C ASP A 44 6.62 1.48 -13.97
N ALA A 45 6.91 0.46 -13.15
CA ALA A 45 7.93 -0.54 -13.44
C ALA A 45 7.47 -1.61 -14.46
N GLY A 46 6.18 -1.64 -14.80
CA GLY A 46 5.60 -2.64 -15.70
C GLY A 46 5.38 -4.01 -15.06
N GLU A 47 5.39 -4.09 -13.73
CA GLU A 47 5.23 -5.35 -12.98
C GLU A 47 3.76 -5.81 -12.94
N THR A 48 2.82 -4.86 -12.94
CA THR A 48 1.37 -5.13 -12.92
C THR A 48 0.62 -4.00 -13.61
N ALA A 49 -0.57 -4.29 -14.15
CA ALA A 49 -1.40 -3.33 -14.87
C ALA A 49 -2.88 -3.48 -14.44
N ASN A 50 -3.70 -2.46 -14.70
CA ASN A 50 -5.13 -2.47 -14.35
C ASN A 50 -5.38 -2.66 -12.83
N ILE A 51 -4.53 -2.06 -12.00
CA ILE A 51 -4.66 -2.15 -10.54
C ILE A 51 -5.93 -1.43 -10.08
N ILE A 52 -6.72 -2.12 -9.27
CA ILE A 52 -7.89 -1.59 -8.58
C ILE A 52 -7.56 -1.57 -7.09
N VAL A 53 -7.36 -0.38 -6.54
CA VAL A 53 -7.16 -0.21 -5.09
C VAL A 53 -8.48 -0.53 -4.38
N ALA A 54 -8.41 -1.34 -3.34
CA ALA A 54 -9.52 -1.75 -2.51
C ALA A 54 -9.31 -1.23 -1.08
N TYR A 55 -10.37 -0.69 -0.50
CA TYR A 55 -10.33 -0.07 0.82
C TYR A 55 -11.13 -0.88 1.87
N ASP A 56 -11.40 -2.16 1.59
CA ASP A 56 -12.18 -3.05 2.45
C ASP A 56 -11.29 -3.65 3.56
N GLU A 57 -11.29 -2.99 4.71
CA GLU A 57 -10.69 -3.50 5.94
C GLU A 57 -11.46 -4.74 6.44
N ARG A 58 -10.78 -5.78 6.92
CA ARG A 58 -11.45 -6.93 7.56
C ARG A 58 -10.69 -7.35 8.81
N ASN A 59 -11.43 -7.86 9.81
CA ASN A 59 -11.18 -7.87 11.26
C ASN A 59 -11.51 -6.53 11.95
N LEU A 60 -12.45 -5.81 11.34
CA LEU A 60 -13.37 -4.82 11.89
C LEU A 60 -14.25 -5.34 13.06
N GLY A 61 -13.86 -6.43 13.75
CA GLY A 61 -14.61 -6.97 14.91
C GLY A 61 -14.73 -8.50 15.07
N ARG A 62 -14.10 -9.36 14.24
CA ARG A 62 -14.08 -10.83 14.40
C ARG A 62 -12.72 -11.41 14.03
N ALA A 63 -12.46 -12.68 14.36
CA ALA A 63 -11.21 -13.35 13.99
C ALA A 63 -11.31 -14.02 12.62
N GLY A 64 -10.29 -13.86 11.76
CA GLY A 64 -10.09 -14.63 10.52
C GLY A 64 -10.42 -13.90 9.21
N GLN A 65 -10.57 -12.59 9.24
CA GLN A 65 -11.01 -11.78 8.11
C GLN A 65 -9.82 -10.90 7.64
N HIS A 66 -9.50 -10.93 6.34
CA HIS A 66 -8.32 -10.27 5.77
C HIS A 66 -8.70 -9.05 4.94
N MET A 67 -8.02 -7.93 5.17
CA MET A 67 -8.07 -6.75 4.30
C MET A 67 -7.31 -7.06 3.00
N ILE A 68 -7.99 -6.92 1.87
CA ILE A 68 -7.34 -6.86 0.55
C ILE A 68 -7.29 -5.38 0.18
N ASN A 69 -6.09 -4.86 -0.02
CA ASN A 69 -5.85 -3.44 -0.28
C ASN A 69 -5.90 -3.09 -1.76
N GLY A 70 -5.92 -4.09 -2.62
CA GLY A 70 -6.13 -3.93 -4.04
C GLY A 70 -5.99 -5.26 -4.76
N TYR A 71 -6.34 -5.25 -6.03
CA TYR A 71 -6.11 -6.37 -6.92
C TYR A 71 -5.89 -5.88 -8.35
N ALA A 72 -5.26 -6.70 -9.19
CA ALA A 72 -5.20 -6.50 -10.62
C ALA A 72 -5.63 -7.80 -11.31
N ILE A 73 -6.36 -7.69 -12.42
CA ILE A 73 -6.73 -8.84 -13.24
C ILE A 73 -6.01 -8.68 -14.57
N SER A 74 -5.29 -9.72 -14.97
CA SER A 74 -4.67 -9.79 -16.29
C SER A 74 -5.71 -9.68 -17.42
N ASP A 75 -5.34 -9.04 -18.52
CA ASP A 75 -6.25 -8.84 -19.66
C ASP A 75 -6.74 -10.16 -20.28
N ASN A 76 -5.97 -11.24 -20.12
CA ASN A 76 -6.32 -12.58 -20.58
C ASN A 76 -7.13 -13.40 -19.55
N TYR A 77 -7.45 -12.81 -18.38
CA TYR A 77 -8.19 -13.42 -17.27
C TYR A 77 -7.55 -14.69 -16.71
N GLU A 78 -6.24 -14.84 -16.83
CA GLU A 78 -5.50 -16.02 -16.36
C GLU A 78 -4.98 -15.84 -14.94
N THR A 79 -4.50 -14.64 -14.62
CA THR A 79 -3.89 -14.30 -13.33
C THR A 79 -4.60 -13.16 -12.63
N ILE A 80 -4.50 -13.18 -11.29
CA ILE A 80 -4.96 -12.13 -10.39
C ILE A 80 -3.79 -11.77 -9.46
N ASP A 81 -3.40 -10.51 -9.44
CA ASP A 81 -2.46 -9.98 -8.45
C ASP A 81 -3.26 -9.48 -7.25
N LEU A 82 -2.83 -9.83 -6.04
CA LEU A 82 -3.47 -9.39 -4.80
C LEU A 82 -2.49 -8.51 -4.01
N PHE A 83 -2.95 -7.33 -3.60
CA PHE A 83 -2.16 -6.39 -2.81
C PHE A 83 -2.64 -6.40 -1.37
N ILE A 84 -1.72 -6.72 -0.46
CA ILE A 84 -1.92 -6.67 0.98
C ILE A 84 -0.84 -5.77 1.55
N SER A 85 -1.25 -4.69 2.21
CA SER A 85 -0.35 -3.69 2.74
C SER A 85 -0.50 -3.55 4.25
N ILE A 86 0.63 -3.28 4.90
CA ILE A 86 0.72 -2.99 6.32
C ILE A 86 1.56 -1.72 6.42
N HIS A 87 1.00 -0.68 7.03
CA HIS A 87 1.70 0.57 7.28
C HIS A 87 1.70 0.85 8.78
N ASN A 88 2.88 0.78 9.41
CA ASN A 88 3.05 1.07 10.83
C ASN A 88 3.90 2.33 10.98
N ASN A 89 3.35 3.37 11.61
CA ASN A 89 4.07 4.61 11.93
C ASN A 89 5.05 4.45 13.13
N GLY A 90 5.32 3.22 13.58
CA GLY A 90 6.10 2.91 14.77
C GLY A 90 7.48 2.34 14.45
N PRO A 91 8.48 2.49 15.35
CA PRO A 91 9.77 1.84 15.17
C PRO A 91 9.57 0.32 15.23
N THR A 92 10.05 -0.36 14.18
CA THR A 92 10.18 -1.82 14.02
C THR A 92 8.91 -2.67 13.84
N LEU A 93 8.78 -3.23 12.63
CA LEU A 93 8.33 -4.61 12.43
C LEU A 93 9.31 -5.52 13.20
N ARG A 94 8.93 -5.95 14.40
CA ARG A 94 9.53 -7.14 15.00
C ARG A 94 8.82 -8.33 14.38
N ALA A 95 9.52 -9.07 13.52
CA ALA A 95 9.07 -10.41 13.14
C ALA A 95 8.92 -11.27 14.41
N PRO A 96 7.95 -12.20 14.46
CA PRO A 96 7.84 -13.17 15.55
C PRO A 96 9.10 -14.05 15.67
#